data_AF-A0A8J3SIF7-F1
#
_entry.id   AF-A0A8J3SIF7-F1
#
_cell.length_a   1.000
_cell.length_b   1.000
_cell.length_c   1.000
_cell.angle_alpha   90.00
_cell.angle_beta   90.00
_cell.angle_gamma   90.00
#
_symmetry.space_group_name_H-M   'P 1'
#
loop_
_entity.id
_entity.type
_entity.pdbx_description
1 polymer ?
#
loop_
_entity_poly.entity_id
_entity_poly.type
_entity_poly.pdbx_seq_one_letter_code
_entity_poly.pdbx_strand_id
1 'polypeptide(L)'
;MQYVVVDPEVPADVADLFRRHGPLLSRIRAGWTPEPQPVTPKLATRLLQAGGATAALFLLGVVLLADGGHILMFVTALLIFVAFVGHLAAKEPMETDPEEHDVYRHARWYEGRFLLPEDFDYPAELLRERTRQAVEYVLSSGVHVSGMLDGVRNSVMLPAQEWEISRLLAKLSALRGEHRRLVSEGNSPEVVAAMQPLERALAASEAAVAARVEALERYARHVEEAERALRAHEQIEVLRSRLPKYEELLAETGADALAVPQIDHLAQDAGRLEQALRDSVRSAHEAFRYLDGPAQA
;
A
#
# COMPACT_ATOMS: atom_id res chain seq x y z
N MET A 1 0.46 -10.72 -4.06
CA MET A 1 1.25 -9.54 -3.65
C MET A 1 1.45 -9.64 -2.14
N GLN A 2 2.69 -9.57 -1.65
CA GLN A 2 2.95 -9.48 -0.21
C GLN A 2 2.55 -8.07 0.25
N TYR A 3 1.66 -7.96 1.23
CA TYR A 3 1.25 -6.68 1.78
C TYR A 3 2.31 -6.20 2.77
N VAL A 4 2.91 -5.03 2.50
CA VAL A 4 3.90 -4.39 3.36
C VAL A 4 3.23 -3.26 4.14
N VAL A 5 3.32 -3.30 5.47
CA VAL A 5 2.86 -2.19 6.30
C VAL A 5 3.97 -1.17 6.38
N VAL A 6 3.68 0.10 6.10
CA VAL A 6 4.67 1.18 6.11
C VAL A 6 4.22 2.23 7.11
N ASP A 7 5.16 2.76 7.88
CA ASP A 7 4.93 3.85 8.81
C ASP A 7 4.40 5.09 8.04
N PRO A 8 3.27 5.70 8.45
CA PRO A 8 2.72 6.88 7.77
C PRO A 8 3.65 8.10 7.80
N GLU A 9 4.68 8.13 8.65
CA GLU A 9 5.71 9.17 8.61
C GLU A 9 6.68 9.04 7.42
N VAL A 10 6.69 7.88 6.75
CA VAL A 10 7.49 7.67 5.55
C VAL A 10 6.84 8.40 4.36
N PRO A 11 7.61 9.15 3.54
CA PRO A 11 7.08 9.81 2.35
C PRO A 11 6.30 8.86 1.44
N ALA A 12 5.19 9.34 0.87
CA ALA A 12 4.24 8.50 0.13
C ALA A 12 4.87 7.80 -1.08
N ASP A 13 5.79 8.48 -1.77
CA ASP A 13 6.57 7.94 -2.89
C ASP A 13 7.43 6.75 -2.47
N VAL A 14 8.08 6.84 -1.30
CA VAL A 14 8.88 5.75 -0.72
C VAL A 14 7.99 4.63 -0.20
N ALA A 15 6.85 4.96 0.42
CA ALA A 15 5.90 3.96 0.89
C ALA A 15 5.31 3.14 -0.28
N ASP A 16 4.98 3.78 -1.40
CA ASP A 16 4.51 3.11 -2.61
C ASP A 16 5.61 2.29 -3.28
N LEU A 17 6.86 2.77 -3.24
CA LEU A 17 8.02 1.98 -3.65
C LEU A 17 8.12 0.69 -2.80
N PHE A 18 8.02 0.78 -1.48
CA PHE A 18 8.07 -0.40 -0.61
C PHE A 18 6.92 -1.38 -0.84
N ARG A 19 5.69 -0.89 -1.01
CA ARG A 19 4.51 -1.73 -1.30
C ARG A 19 4.64 -2.48 -2.63
N ARG A 20 5.25 -1.86 -3.65
CA ARG A 20 5.49 -2.50 -4.96
C ARG A 20 6.61 -3.54 -4.92
N HIS A 21 7.65 -3.30 -4.13
CA HIS A 21 8.87 -4.13 -4.10
C HIS A 21 9.00 -5.00 -2.83
N GLY A 22 7.90 -5.45 -2.24
CA GLY A 22 7.90 -6.31 -1.04
C GLY A 22 8.86 -7.51 -1.08
N PRO A 23 8.89 -8.31 -2.17
CA PRO A 23 9.83 -9.43 -2.28
C PRO A 23 11.30 -9.00 -2.24
N LEU A 24 11.63 -7.83 -2.80
CA LEU A 24 12.99 -7.29 -2.77
C LEU A 24 13.36 -6.84 -1.36
N LEU A 25 12.45 -6.22 -0.62
CA LEU A 25 12.66 -5.86 0.79
C LEU A 25 12.97 -7.09 1.65
N SER A 26 12.25 -8.20 1.42
CA SER A 26 12.51 -9.49 2.08
C SER A 26 13.92 -10.00 1.77
N ARG A 27 14.36 -9.93 0.51
CA ARG A 27 15.75 -10.28 0.13
C ARG A 27 16.79 -9.37 0.77
N ILE A 28 16.55 -8.05 0.80
CA ILE A 28 17.45 -7.07 1.43
C ILE A 28 17.60 -7.40 2.92
N ARG A 29 16.51 -7.73 3.61
CA ARG A 29 16.55 -8.13 5.02
C ARG A 29 17.28 -9.46 5.26
N ALA A 30 17.23 -10.37 4.28
CA ALA A 30 18.02 -11.60 4.28
C ALA A 30 19.52 -11.37 3.98
N GLY A 31 19.96 -10.12 3.82
CA GLY A 31 21.37 -9.75 3.60
C GLY A 31 21.77 -9.57 2.15
N TRP A 32 20.81 -9.54 1.21
CA TRP A 32 21.11 -9.19 -0.18
C TRP A 32 21.53 -7.73 -0.29
N THR A 33 22.57 -7.48 -1.10
CA THR A 33 23.02 -6.13 -1.46
C THR A 33 23.10 -6.04 -2.98
N PRO A 34 22.71 -4.89 -3.57
CA PRO A 34 22.82 -4.72 -5.01
C PRO A 34 24.29 -4.74 -5.45
N GLU A 35 24.56 -5.29 -6.63
CA GLU A 35 25.90 -5.25 -7.19
C GLU A 35 26.33 -3.79 -7.43
N PRO A 36 27.59 -3.42 -7.09
CA PRO A 36 28.05 -2.06 -7.24
C PRO A 36 27.92 -1.63 -8.71
N GLN A 37 27.12 -0.60 -8.98
CA GLN A 37 26.97 -0.05 -10.32
C GLN A 37 28.37 0.29 -10.88
N PRO A 38 28.81 -0.33 -11.99
CA PRO A 38 30.02 0.11 -12.63
C PRO A 38 29.75 1.52 -13.14
N VAL A 39 30.37 2.51 -12.49
CA VAL A 39 30.33 3.92 -12.88
C VAL A 39 31.14 4.08 -14.17
N THR A 40 30.69 3.46 -15.25
CA THR A 40 31.25 3.69 -16.56
C THR A 40 30.70 5.02 -17.03
N PRO A 41 31.54 6.06 -17.22
CA PRO A 41 31.05 7.30 -17.76
C PRO A 41 30.53 7.00 -19.16
N LYS A 42 29.19 6.96 -19.32
CA LYS A 42 28.48 6.70 -20.59
C LYS A 42 29.01 7.57 -21.74
N LEU A 43 29.67 8.69 -21.42
CA LEU A 43 30.32 9.61 -22.34
C LEU A 43 31.68 9.12 -22.87
N ALA A 44 32.51 8.46 -22.06
CA ALA A 44 33.81 7.95 -22.50
C ALA A 44 33.65 6.75 -23.44
N THR A 45 32.72 5.84 -23.15
CA THR A 45 32.37 4.71 -24.02
C THR A 45 31.77 5.20 -25.35
N ARG A 46 30.88 6.20 -25.32
CA ARG A 46 30.33 6.81 -26.54
C ARG A 46 31.39 7.56 -27.37
N LEU A 47 32.32 8.26 -26.73
CA LEU A 47 33.43 8.94 -27.41
C LEU A 47 34.41 7.93 -28.04
N LEU A 48 34.72 6.83 -27.35
CA LEU A 48 35.57 5.76 -27.90
C LEU A 48 34.92 5.10 -29.12
N GLN A 49 33.61 4.84 -29.05
CA GLN A 49 32.84 4.26 -30.15
C GLN A 49 32.72 5.22 -31.36
N ALA A 50 32.43 6.50 -31.11
CA ALA A 50 32.36 7.51 -32.15
C ALA A 50 33.72 7.76 -32.81
N GLY A 51 34.80 7.80 -32.02
CA GLY A 51 36.17 7.95 -32.51
C GLY A 51 36.65 6.76 -33.34
N GLY A 52 36.31 5.54 -32.92
CA GLY A 52 36.62 4.32 -33.69
C GLY A 52 35.91 4.27 -35.04
N ALA A 53 34.62 4.65 -35.09
CA ALA A 53 33.84 4.68 -36.32
C ALA A 53 34.35 5.76 -37.31
N THR A 54 34.71 6.96 -36.81
CA THR A 54 35.28 8.02 -37.66
C THR A 54 36.66 7.64 -38.19
N ALA A 55 37.52 7.05 -37.37
CA ALA A 55 38.83 6.57 -37.81
C ALA A 55 38.74 5.47 -38.89
N ALA A 56 37.77 4.54 -38.74
CA ALA A 56 37.53 3.48 -39.73
C ALA A 56 37.02 4.03 -41.08
N LEU A 57 36.09 5.00 -41.06
CA LEU A 57 35.60 5.67 -42.26
C LEU A 57 36.71 6.44 -42.99
N PHE A 58 37.58 7.13 -42.24
CA PHE A 58 38.72 7.85 -42.80
C PHE A 58 39.72 6.89 -43.47
N LEU A 59 40.06 5.77 -42.81
CA LEU A 59 40.92 4.74 -43.37
C LEU A 59 40.31 4.09 -44.62
N LEU A 60 39.00 3.81 -44.64
CA LEU A 60 38.31 3.27 -45.81
C LEU A 60 38.43 4.20 -47.03
N GLY A 61 38.31 5.52 -46.83
CA GLY A 61 38.48 6.52 -47.89
C GLY A 61 39.89 6.55 -48.47
N VAL A 62 40.92 6.38 -47.63
CA VAL A 62 42.32 6.32 -48.07
C VAL A 62 42.60 5.05 -48.89
N VAL A 63 41.95 3.92 -48.57
CA VAL A 63 42.11 2.65 -49.31
C VAL A 63 41.58 2.73 -50.73
N LEU A 64 40.40 3.34 -50.91
CA LEU A 64 39.72 3.44 -52.20
C LEU A 64 40.49 4.30 -53.21
N LEU A 65 41.42 5.15 -52.74
CA LEU A 65 42.26 6.01 -53.56
C LEU A 65 43.63 5.40 -53.93
N ALA A 66 44.02 4.27 -53.33
CA ALA A 66 45.36 3.69 -53.49
C ALA A 66 45.34 2.39 -54.31
N ASP A 67 46.08 2.37 -55.42
CA ASP A 67 46.12 1.30 -56.45
C ASP A 67 46.80 -0.02 -56.01
N GLY A 68 46.83 -0.32 -54.72
CA GLY A 68 47.45 -1.52 -54.12
C GLY A 68 46.83 -1.94 -52.78
N GLY A 69 45.57 -1.57 -52.54
CA GLY A 69 44.93 -1.48 -51.22
C GLY A 69 44.56 -2.77 -50.47
N HIS A 70 45.15 -3.94 -50.76
CA HIS A 70 44.75 -5.20 -50.09
C HIS A 70 45.06 -5.20 -48.59
N ILE A 71 46.23 -4.68 -48.18
CA ILE A 71 46.61 -4.60 -46.76
C ILE A 71 45.72 -3.60 -46.01
N LEU A 72 45.40 -2.48 -46.64
CA LEU A 72 44.62 -1.41 -46.02
C LEU A 72 43.13 -1.78 -45.89
N MET A 73 42.59 -2.60 -46.81
CA MET A 73 41.26 -3.21 -46.66
C MET A 73 41.18 -4.13 -45.43
N PHE A 74 42.20 -4.94 -45.17
CA PHE A 74 42.24 -5.81 -43.98
C PHE A 74 42.24 -5.02 -42.68
N VAL A 75 43.03 -3.94 -42.59
CA VAL A 75 43.05 -3.06 -41.40
C VAL A 75 41.69 -2.40 -41.18
N THR A 76 41.05 -1.94 -42.26
CA THR A 76 39.73 -1.29 -42.17
C THR A 76 38.64 -2.27 -41.77
N ALA A 77 38.64 -3.48 -42.36
CA ALA A 77 37.71 -4.55 -41.98
C ALA A 77 37.91 -5.00 -40.53
N LEU A 78 39.16 -5.06 -40.05
CA LEU A 78 39.47 -5.37 -38.66
C LEU A 78 38.96 -4.27 -37.71
N LEU A 79 39.11 -3.00 -38.06
CA LEU A 79 38.58 -1.89 -37.26
C LEU A 79 37.05 -1.90 -37.21
N ILE A 80 36.38 -2.15 -38.34
CA ILE A 80 34.92 -2.30 -38.39
C ILE A 80 34.49 -3.52 -37.56
N PHE A 81 35.22 -4.64 -37.64
CA PHE A 81 34.94 -5.83 -36.86
C PHE A 81 35.11 -5.59 -35.36
N VAL A 82 36.18 -4.91 -34.94
CA VAL A 82 36.39 -4.53 -33.53
C VAL A 82 35.30 -3.56 -33.06
N ALA A 83 34.89 -2.59 -33.88
CA ALA A 83 33.79 -1.70 -33.56
C ALA A 83 32.45 -2.46 -33.47
N PHE A 84 32.20 -3.42 -34.35
CA PHE A 84 30.99 -4.23 -34.39
C PHE A 84 30.92 -5.23 -33.23
N VAL A 85 32.03 -5.90 -32.91
CA VAL A 85 32.16 -6.77 -31.73
C VAL A 85 32.05 -5.94 -30.45
N GLY A 86 32.65 -4.75 -30.40
CA GLY A 86 32.47 -3.82 -29.29
C GLY A 86 31.01 -3.36 -29.13
N HIS A 87 30.29 -3.15 -30.22
CA HIS A 87 28.86 -2.82 -30.19
C HIS A 87 27.98 -4.00 -29.75
N LEU A 88 28.31 -5.22 -30.21
CA LEU A 88 27.61 -6.44 -29.79
C LEU A 88 27.92 -6.83 -28.34
N ALA A 89 29.14 -6.61 -27.86
CA ALA A 89 29.54 -6.81 -26.47
C ALA A 89 29.01 -5.71 -25.55
N ALA A 90 28.68 -4.54 -26.11
CA ALA A 90 27.92 -3.49 -25.44
C ALA A 90 26.40 -3.73 -25.45
N LYS A 91 25.92 -4.90 -25.92
CA LYS A 91 24.56 -5.35 -25.57
C LYS A 91 24.50 -5.39 -24.05
N GLU A 92 23.63 -4.53 -23.54
CA GLU A 92 23.68 -3.99 -22.20
C GLU A 92 23.86 -5.10 -21.16
N PRO A 93 24.90 -5.03 -20.30
CA PRO A 93 24.95 -5.91 -19.15
C PRO A 93 23.65 -5.67 -18.40
N MET A 94 22.82 -6.71 -18.30
CA MET A 94 21.56 -6.79 -17.56
C MET A 94 21.47 -5.64 -16.55
N GLU A 95 20.91 -4.50 -17.00
CA GLU A 95 21.01 -3.24 -16.25
C GLU A 95 20.24 -3.52 -14.97
N THR A 96 20.95 -3.70 -13.86
CA THR A 96 20.32 -3.85 -12.54
C THR A 96 19.40 -2.67 -12.41
N ASP A 97 18.09 -2.94 -12.41
CA ASP A 97 17.06 -1.93 -12.57
C ASP A 97 17.37 -0.78 -11.60
N PRO A 98 17.53 0.48 -12.07
CA PRO A 98 17.84 1.61 -11.20
C PRO A 98 16.90 1.67 -9.97
N GLU A 99 15.68 1.14 -10.11
CA GLU A 99 14.73 0.99 -9.02
C GLU A 99 15.23 0.07 -7.88
N GLU A 100 15.98 -1.00 -8.14
CA GLU A 100 16.48 -1.90 -7.08
C GLU A 100 17.48 -1.20 -6.15
N HIS A 101 18.35 -0.36 -6.72
CA HIS A 101 19.31 0.43 -5.95
C HIS A 101 18.60 1.48 -5.09
N ASP A 102 17.56 2.10 -5.64
CA ASP A 102 16.76 3.07 -4.90
C ASP A 102 15.95 2.39 -3.79
N VAL A 103 15.34 1.23 -4.03
CA VAL A 103 14.67 0.43 -2.99
C VAL A 103 15.66 0.07 -1.88
N TYR A 104 16.86 -0.42 -2.23
CA TYR A 104 17.90 -0.75 -1.26
C TYR A 104 18.30 0.45 -0.40
N ARG A 105 18.57 1.61 -1.03
CA ARG A 105 18.98 2.83 -0.32
C ARG A 105 17.89 3.28 0.64
N HIS A 106 16.64 3.34 0.18
CA HIS A 106 15.52 3.75 1.03
C HIS A 106 15.24 2.74 2.13
N ALA A 107 15.32 1.44 1.85
CA ALA A 107 15.14 0.39 2.86
C ALA A 107 16.17 0.48 4.00
N ARG A 108 17.42 0.85 3.69
CA ARG A 108 18.45 1.12 4.70
C ARG A 108 18.18 2.40 5.49
N TRP A 109 17.70 3.46 4.84
CA TRP A 109 17.41 4.74 5.48
C TRP A 109 16.20 4.66 6.43
N TYR A 110 15.17 3.93 6.02
CA TYR A 110 13.91 3.74 6.75
C TYR A 110 13.85 2.37 7.44
N GLU A 111 15.00 1.85 7.86
CA GLU A 111 15.07 0.59 8.60
C GLU A 111 14.19 0.65 9.87
N GLY A 112 13.32 -0.34 10.04
CA GLY A 112 12.35 -0.38 11.16
C GLY A 112 11.10 0.49 10.97
N ARG A 113 10.94 1.18 9.83
CA ARG A 113 9.74 1.95 9.46
C ARG A 113 8.86 1.24 8.43
N PHE A 114 9.10 -0.05 8.23
CA PHE A 114 8.26 -0.94 7.44
C PHE A 114 8.24 -2.33 8.09
N LEU A 115 7.14 -3.05 7.89
CA LEU A 115 6.93 -4.41 8.38
C LEU A 115 6.59 -5.32 7.20
N LEU A 116 7.25 -6.46 7.15
CA LEU A 116 7.08 -7.47 6.13
C LEU A 116 6.22 -8.64 6.67
N PRO A 117 5.58 -9.43 5.80
CA PRO A 117 4.81 -10.60 6.24
C PRO A 117 5.59 -11.58 7.13
N GLU A 118 6.90 -11.67 6.94
CA GLU A 118 7.79 -12.53 7.72
C GLU A 118 7.98 -12.06 9.18
N ASP A 119 7.62 -10.81 9.49
CA ASP A 119 7.66 -10.28 10.87
C ASP A 119 6.50 -10.77 11.74
N PHE A 120 5.48 -11.38 11.12
CA PHE A 120 4.26 -11.82 11.79
C PHE A 120 4.20 -13.35 11.86
N ASP A 121 3.84 -13.86 13.04
CA ASP A 121 3.40 -15.25 13.16
C ASP A 121 1.91 -15.38 12.85
N TYR A 122 1.43 -16.61 12.66
CA TYR A 122 0.08 -16.86 12.14
C TYR A 122 -1.05 -16.13 12.90
N PRO A 123 -1.11 -16.13 14.24
CA PRO A 123 -2.16 -15.40 14.96
C PRO A 123 -2.07 -13.88 14.78
N ALA A 124 -0.85 -13.34 14.69
CA ALA A 124 -0.64 -11.92 14.47
C ALA A 124 -1.07 -11.51 13.05
N GLU A 125 -0.80 -12.35 12.05
CA GLU A 125 -1.20 -12.11 10.66
C GLU A 125 -2.73 -12.04 10.51
N LEU A 126 -3.48 -12.87 11.23
CA LEU A 126 -4.95 -12.81 11.24
C LEU A 126 -5.47 -11.47 11.80
N LEU A 127 -4.88 -10.98 12.89
CA LEU A 127 -5.26 -9.68 13.48
C LEU A 127 -4.84 -8.51 12.59
N ARG A 128 -3.66 -8.60 11.96
CA ARG A 128 -3.16 -7.61 11.00
C ARG A 128 -4.12 -7.48 9.81
N GLU A 129 -4.54 -8.60 9.25
CA GLU A 129 -5.45 -8.62 8.10
C GLU A 129 -6.84 -8.06 8.44
N ARG A 130 -7.39 -8.40 9.61
CA ARG A 130 -8.63 -7.80 10.13
C ARG A 130 -8.52 -6.29 10.29
N THR A 131 -7.40 -5.82 10.82
CA THR A 131 -7.10 -4.38 10.97
C THR A 131 -7.07 -3.69 9.62
N ARG A 132 -6.31 -4.24 8.66
CA ARG A 132 -6.19 -3.74 7.28
C ARG A 132 -7.55 -3.61 6.61
N GLN A 133 -8.37 -4.65 6.68
CA GLN A 133 -9.71 -4.67 6.10
C GLN A 133 -10.62 -3.61 6.71
N ALA A 134 -10.60 -3.45 8.04
CA ALA A 134 -11.42 -2.43 8.71
C ALA A 134 -11.01 -1.01 8.30
N VAL A 135 -9.70 -0.73 8.21
CA VAL A 135 -9.19 0.58 7.77
C VAL A 135 -9.53 0.85 6.31
N GLU A 136 -9.25 -0.11 5.43
CA GLU A 136 -9.54 0.01 3.99
C GLU A 136 -11.03 0.23 3.74
N TYR A 137 -11.89 -0.49 4.47
CA TYR A 137 -13.33 -0.32 4.37
C TYR A 137 -13.78 1.10 4.73
N VAL A 138 -13.30 1.64 5.85
CA VAL A 138 -13.67 2.99 6.27
C VAL A 138 -13.17 4.04 5.27
N LEU A 139 -11.90 3.95 4.85
CA LEU A 139 -11.30 4.93 3.93
C LEU A 139 -11.90 4.87 2.51
N SER A 140 -12.44 3.72 2.10
CA SER A 140 -13.11 3.58 0.80
C SER A 140 -14.63 3.79 0.85
N SER A 141 -15.22 3.98 2.04
CA SER A 141 -16.67 4.16 2.19
C SER A 141 -17.18 5.46 1.55
N GLY A 142 -18.38 5.41 0.96
CA GLY A 142 -19.05 6.57 0.38
C GLY A 142 -19.33 7.67 1.40
N VAL A 143 -19.65 7.32 2.65
CA VAL A 143 -19.78 8.29 3.76
C VAL A 143 -18.47 9.01 4.11
N HIS A 144 -17.31 8.37 3.94
CA HIS A 144 -16.01 9.02 4.10
C HIS A 144 -15.69 9.91 2.90
N VAL A 145 -15.85 9.38 1.68
CA VAL A 145 -15.56 10.11 0.43
C VAL A 145 -16.47 11.34 0.25
N SER A 146 -17.72 11.28 0.71
CA SER A 146 -18.67 12.40 0.71
C SER A 146 -18.42 13.42 1.82
N GLY A 147 -17.42 13.21 2.68
CA GLY A 147 -17.06 14.13 3.76
C GLY A 147 -18.08 14.18 4.92
N MET A 148 -18.98 13.19 5.03
CA MET A 148 -19.92 13.08 6.15
C MET A 148 -19.22 12.63 7.45
N LEU A 149 -18.08 11.96 7.32
CA LEU A 149 -17.14 11.70 8.40
C LEU A 149 -16.03 12.75 8.42
N ASP A 150 -15.31 12.84 9.54
CA ASP A 150 -14.13 13.72 9.65
C ASP A 150 -12.98 13.19 8.77
N GLY A 151 -13.04 13.51 7.48
CA GLY A 151 -12.21 12.88 6.45
C GLY A 151 -10.72 13.16 6.61
N VAL A 152 -10.36 14.34 7.09
CA VAL A 152 -8.97 14.72 7.36
C VAL A 152 -8.44 13.95 8.55
N ARG A 153 -9.22 13.86 9.64
CA ARG A 153 -8.80 13.11 10.82
C ARG A 153 -8.69 11.62 10.53
N ASN A 154 -9.67 11.04 9.85
CA ASN A 154 -9.67 9.62 9.51
C ASN A 154 -8.50 9.24 8.59
N SER A 155 -8.19 10.06 7.58
CA SER A 155 -7.11 9.77 6.63
C SER A 155 -5.71 9.82 7.26
N VAL A 156 -5.54 10.51 8.39
CA VAL A 156 -4.28 10.55 9.15
C VAL A 156 -4.26 9.51 10.27
N MET A 157 -5.34 9.42 11.05
CA MET A 157 -5.36 8.59 12.25
C MET A 157 -5.49 7.11 11.96
N LEU A 158 -6.29 6.70 10.96
CA LEU A 158 -6.49 5.27 10.68
C LEU A 158 -5.21 4.59 10.19
N PRO A 159 -4.43 5.17 9.26
CA PRO A 159 -3.11 4.60 8.90
C PRO A 159 -2.13 4.56 10.09
N ALA A 160 -2.17 5.56 10.98
CA ALA A 160 -1.35 5.54 12.20
C ALA A 160 -1.77 4.43 13.16
N GLN A 161 -3.07 4.18 13.33
CA GLN A 161 -3.56 3.05 14.14
C GLN A 161 -3.20 1.70 13.52
N GLU A 162 -3.31 1.55 12.19
CA GLU A 162 -2.90 0.34 11.48
C GLU A 162 -1.41 0.06 11.68
N TRP A 163 -0.56 1.07 11.52
CA TRP A 163 0.87 0.96 11.77
C TRP A 163 1.18 0.56 13.21
N GLU A 164 0.60 1.24 14.20
CA GLU A 164 0.83 0.96 15.62
C GLU A 164 0.39 -0.45 16.03
N ILE A 165 -0.78 -0.89 15.55
CA ILE A 165 -1.27 -2.25 15.79
C ILE A 165 -0.32 -3.26 15.14
N SER A 166 0.06 -3.04 13.88
CA SER A 166 0.98 -3.92 13.15
C SER A 166 2.34 -4.01 13.83
N ARG A 167 2.89 -2.88 14.30
CA ARG A 167 4.16 -2.82 15.04
C ARG A 167 4.10 -3.61 16.34
N LEU A 168 3.01 -3.50 17.10
CA LEU A 168 2.82 -4.27 18.32
C LEU A 168 2.67 -5.76 18.03
N LEU A 169 1.92 -6.12 16.98
CA LEU A 169 1.75 -7.50 16.54
C LEU A 169 3.09 -8.15 16.14
N ALA A 170 3.91 -7.47 15.34
CA ALA A 170 5.24 -7.94 14.97
C ALA A 170 6.15 -8.14 16.20
N LYS A 171 6.10 -7.19 17.16
CA LYS A 171 6.83 -7.31 18.42
C LYS A 171 6.35 -8.52 19.25
N LEU A 172 5.05 -8.77 19.32
CA LEU A 172 4.49 -9.95 20.00
C LEU A 172 4.91 -11.25 19.31
N SER A 173 4.95 -11.29 17.98
CA SER A 173 5.41 -12.45 17.21
C SER A 173 6.89 -12.75 17.48
N ALA A 174 7.74 -11.72 17.49
CA ALA A 174 9.16 -11.85 17.85
C ALA A 174 9.34 -12.41 19.28
N LEU A 175 8.65 -11.80 20.27
CA LEU A 175 8.70 -12.24 21.66
C LEU A 175 8.19 -13.68 21.85
N ARG A 176 7.13 -14.08 21.14
CA ARG A 176 6.64 -15.48 21.11
C ARG A 176 7.69 -16.43 20.54
N GLY A 177 8.39 -16.01 19.49
CA GLY A 177 9.49 -16.77 18.89
C GLY A 177 10.64 -16.98 19.87
N GLU A 178 11.08 -15.93 20.55
CA GLU A 178 12.12 -15.97 21.59
C GLU A 178 11.69 -16.86 22.76
N HIS A 179 10.47 -16.69 23.28
CA HIS A 179 9.93 -17.50 24.36
C HIS A 179 9.94 -19.00 24.02
N ARG A 180 9.51 -19.34 22.80
CA ARG A 180 9.50 -20.74 22.33
C ARG A 180 10.91 -21.35 22.27
N ARG A 181 11.91 -20.56 21.87
CA ARG A 181 13.32 -21.00 21.87
C ARG A 181 13.82 -21.22 23.29
N LEU A 182 13.60 -20.27 24.20
CA LEU A 182 14.00 -20.38 25.60
C LEU A 182 13.36 -21.59 26.30
N VAL A 183 12.08 -21.85 26.05
CA VAL A 183 11.40 -23.04 26.58
C VAL A 183 11.96 -24.34 26.00
N SER A 184 12.34 -24.35 24.71
CA SER A 184 12.96 -25.54 24.10
C SER A 184 14.37 -25.85 24.63
N GLU A 185 15.09 -24.82 25.09
CA GLU A 185 16.45 -24.94 25.64
C GLU A 185 16.43 -25.18 27.17
N GLY A 186 15.46 -24.62 27.89
CA GLY A 186 15.33 -24.68 29.35
C GLY A 186 14.36 -25.76 29.82
N ASN A 187 14.89 -26.89 30.30
CA ASN A 187 14.08 -28.01 30.82
C ASN A 187 13.96 -28.07 32.36
N SER A 188 14.51 -27.09 33.10
CA SER A 188 14.48 -27.09 34.56
C SER A 188 13.17 -26.48 35.09
N PRO A 189 12.53 -27.09 36.12
CA PRO A 189 11.30 -26.56 36.74
C PRO A 189 11.42 -25.13 37.25
N GLU A 190 12.60 -24.73 37.72
CA GLU A 190 12.90 -23.39 38.23
C GLU A 190 12.84 -22.35 37.10
N VAL A 191 13.35 -22.68 35.92
CA VAL A 191 13.28 -21.81 34.73
C VAL A 191 11.83 -21.67 34.27
N VAL A 192 11.06 -22.77 34.22
CA VAL A 192 9.64 -22.73 33.86
C VAL A 192 8.83 -21.84 34.81
N ALA A 193 9.09 -21.94 36.13
CA ALA A 193 8.42 -21.09 37.12
C ALA A 193 8.76 -19.59 36.93
N ALA A 194 10.01 -19.28 36.58
CA ALA A 194 10.45 -17.90 36.31
C ALA A 194 9.82 -17.32 35.02
N MET A 195 9.43 -18.17 34.06
CA MET A 195 8.80 -17.74 32.80
C MET A 195 7.30 -17.44 32.92
N GLN A 196 6.60 -17.98 33.93
CA GLN A 196 5.14 -17.81 34.11
C GLN A 196 4.67 -16.34 34.17
N PRO A 197 5.36 -15.39 34.82
CA PRO A 197 4.98 -13.98 34.77
C PRO A 197 5.12 -13.37 33.37
N LEU A 198 6.12 -13.79 32.59
CA LEU A 198 6.35 -13.30 31.23
C LEU A 198 5.24 -13.79 30.29
N GLU A 199 4.80 -15.05 30.41
CA GLU A 199 3.66 -15.58 29.66
C GLU A 199 2.38 -14.80 29.94
N ARG A 200 2.11 -14.48 31.21
CA ARG A 200 0.95 -13.66 31.60
C ARG A 200 1.03 -12.25 31.03
N ALA A 201 2.21 -11.62 31.05
CA ALA A 201 2.40 -10.30 30.47
C ALA A 201 2.19 -10.31 28.94
N LEU A 202 2.66 -11.36 28.26
CA LEU A 202 2.50 -11.55 26.83
C LEU A 202 1.02 -11.73 26.46
N ALA A 203 0.30 -12.61 27.18
CA ALA A 203 -1.13 -12.84 26.99
C ALA A 203 -1.96 -11.59 27.25
N ALA A 204 -1.64 -10.81 28.30
CA ALA A 204 -2.32 -9.54 28.59
C ALA A 204 -2.08 -8.51 27.47
N SER A 205 -0.86 -8.46 26.92
CA SER A 205 -0.53 -7.57 25.80
C SER A 205 -1.26 -7.97 24.51
N GLU A 206 -1.37 -9.27 24.23
CA GLU A 206 -2.13 -9.80 23.10
C GLU A 206 -3.61 -9.46 23.22
N ALA A 207 -4.22 -9.66 24.39
CA ALA A 207 -5.61 -9.32 24.65
C ALA A 207 -5.86 -7.80 24.46
N ALA A 208 -4.94 -6.95 24.90
CA ALA A 208 -5.05 -5.51 24.71
C ALA A 208 -5.00 -5.10 23.23
N VAL A 209 -4.11 -5.72 22.43
CA VAL A 209 -4.05 -5.47 20.98
C VAL A 209 -5.31 -5.97 20.29
N ALA A 210 -5.79 -7.18 20.62
CA ALA A 210 -7.03 -7.73 20.09
C ALA A 210 -8.24 -6.81 20.38
N ALA A 211 -8.35 -6.27 21.60
CA ALA A 211 -9.40 -5.32 21.96
C ALA A 211 -9.35 -4.02 21.13
N ARG A 212 -8.15 -3.55 20.75
CA ARG A 212 -8.01 -2.40 19.83
C ARG A 212 -8.50 -2.74 18.42
N VAL A 213 -8.17 -3.93 17.90
CA VAL A 213 -8.69 -4.40 16.60
C VAL A 213 -10.21 -4.49 16.63
N GLU A 214 -10.80 -5.06 17.69
CA GLU A 214 -12.25 -5.14 17.85
C GLU A 214 -12.93 -3.77 17.93
N ALA A 215 -12.27 -2.79 18.55
CA ALA A 215 -12.76 -1.41 18.56
C ALA A 215 -12.79 -0.83 17.14
N LEU A 216 -11.74 -1.06 16.35
CA LEU A 216 -11.66 -0.61 14.96
C LEU A 216 -12.72 -1.28 14.08
N GLU A 217 -12.97 -2.56 14.27
CA GLU A 217 -14.04 -3.28 13.58
C GLU A 217 -15.44 -2.81 14.00
N ARG A 218 -15.65 -2.46 15.28
CA ARG A 218 -16.89 -1.79 15.72
C ARG A 218 -17.09 -0.48 14.99
N TYR A 219 -16.04 0.32 14.86
CA TYR A 219 -16.11 1.56 14.10
C TYR A 219 -16.46 1.31 12.62
N ALA A 220 -15.79 0.35 11.97
CA ALA A 220 -16.10 -0.03 10.59
C ALA A 220 -17.57 -0.48 10.42
N ARG A 221 -18.14 -1.22 11.38
CA ARG A 221 -19.56 -1.58 11.36
C ARG A 221 -20.50 -0.38 11.45
N HIS A 222 -20.19 0.62 12.29
CA HIS A 222 -20.99 1.85 12.33
C HIS A 222 -20.89 2.66 11.02
N VAL A 223 -19.71 2.66 10.39
CA VAL A 223 -19.54 3.24 9.05
C VAL A 223 -20.37 2.48 8.02
N GLU A 224 -20.47 1.15 8.11
CA GLU A 224 -21.33 0.34 7.24
C GLU A 224 -22.82 0.66 7.42
N GLU A 225 -23.27 0.87 8.65
CA GLU A 225 -24.63 1.32 8.95
C GLU A 225 -24.92 2.68 8.32
N ALA A 226 -23.99 3.62 8.45
CA ALA A 226 -24.13 4.96 7.89
C ALA A 226 -24.15 4.92 6.35
N GLU A 227 -23.28 4.11 5.77
CA GLU A 227 -23.21 3.85 4.33
C GLU A 227 -24.52 3.24 3.80
N ARG A 228 -25.12 2.31 4.54
CA ARG A 228 -26.43 1.74 4.17
C ARG A 228 -27.54 2.81 4.20
N ALA A 229 -27.54 3.67 5.22
CA ALA A 229 -28.48 4.77 5.33
C ALA A 229 -28.28 5.80 4.21
N LEU A 230 -27.03 6.08 3.83
CA LEU A 230 -26.69 7.00 2.74
C LEU A 230 -27.23 6.49 1.40
N ARG A 231 -26.94 5.23 1.05
CA ARG A 231 -27.45 4.63 -0.20
C ARG A 231 -28.96 4.62 -0.26
N ALA A 232 -29.63 4.34 0.85
CA ALA A 232 -31.09 4.38 0.90
C ALA A 232 -31.61 5.82 0.69
N HIS A 233 -30.96 6.81 1.31
CA HIS A 233 -31.32 8.22 1.15
C HIS A 233 -31.18 8.67 -0.32
N GLU A 234 -30.07 8.34 -0.96
CA GLU A 234 -29.85 8.63 -2.39
C GLU A 234 -30.91 8.00 -3.29
N GLN A 235 -31.34 6.77 -3.01
CA GLN A 235 -32.39 6.10 -3.78
C GLN A 235 -33.74 6.83 -3.65
N ILE A 236 -34.11 7.28 -2.45
CA ILE A 236 -35.35 8.03 -2.24
C ILE A 236 -35.27 9.39 -2.91
N GLU A 237 -34.14 10.09 -2.85
CA GLU A 237 -33.98 11.38 -3.54
C GLU A 237 -34.09 11.23 -5.07
N VAL A 238 -33.58 10.14 -5.65
CA VAL A 238 -33.80 9.81 -7.08
C VAL A 238 -35.28 9.54 -7.39
N LEU A 239 -36.03 8.92 -6.47
CA LEU A 239 -37.47 8.75 -6.65
C LEU A 239 -38.21 10.09 -6.55
N ARG A 240 -37.83 10.94 -5.57
CA ARG A 240 -38.40 12.28 -5.39
C ARG A 240 -38.15 13.16 -6.61
N SER A 241 -36.97 13.08 -7.22
CA SER A 241 -36.68 13.85 -8.44
C SER A 241 -37.56 13.45 -9.63
N ARG A 242 -38.24 12.29 -9.57
CA ARG A 242 -39.17 11.81 -10.60
C ARG A 242 -40.63 12.11 -10.26
N LEU A 243 -40.96 12.42 -9.01
CA LEU A 243 -42.34 12.71 -8.57
C LEU A 243 -43.06 13.75 -9.44
N PRO A 244 -42.46 14.89 -9.83
CA PRO A 244 -43.17 15.88 -10.65
C PRO A 244 -43.71 15.31 -11.97
N LYS A 245 -43.01 14.34 -12.57
CA LYS A 245 -43.46 13.69 -13.81
C LYS A 245 -44.66 12.77 -13.60
N TYR A 246 -44.75 12.16 -12.42
CA TYR A 246 -45.90 11.34 -12.06
C TYR A 246 -47.09 12.20 -11.68
N GLU A 247 -46.88 13.32 -11.00
CA GLU A 247 -47.92 14.32 -10.72
C GLU A 247 -48.49 14.92 -12.02
N GLU A 248 -47.65 15.25 -12.99
CA GLU A 248 -48.07 15.69 -14.32
C GLU A 248 -48.93 14.65 -15.02
N LEU A 249 -48.51 13.38 -15.03
CA LEU A 249 -49.29 12.27 -15.58
C LEU A 249 -50.63 12.08 -14.87
N LEU A 250 -50.67 12.23 -13.54
CA LEU A 250 -51.91 12.14 -12.76
C LEU A 250 -52.89 13.27 -13.11
N ALA A 251 -52.38 14.50 -13.25
CA ALA A 251 -53.17 15.65 -13.67
C ALA A 251 -53.73 15.48 -15.09
N GLU A 252 -52.94 14.92 -16.03
CA GLU A 252 -53.39 14.60 -17.38
C GLU A 252 -54.44 13.48 -17.44
N THR A 253 -54.37 12.51 -16.52
CA THR A 253 -55.25 11.33 -16.51
C THR A 253 -56.51 11.50 -15.65
N GLY A 254 -56.62 12.59 -14.89
CA GLY A 254 -57.77 12.87 -14.00
C GLY A 254 -57.90 11.89 -12.83
N ALA A 255 -56.83 11.17 -12.47
CA ALA A 255 -56.81 10.16 -11.42
C ALA A 255 -56.46 10.77 -10.05
N ASP A 256 -57.18 11.80 -9.61
CA ASP A 256 -56.75 12.65 -8.48
C ASP A 256 -56.93 12.01 -7.08
N ALA A 257 -57.82 11.04 -6.91
CA ALA A 257 -58.27 10.66 -5.55
C ALA A 257 -57.46 9.53 -4.87
N LEU A 258 -56.72 8.70 -5.62
CA LEU A 258 -56.05 7.51 -5.06
C LEU A 258 -54.51 7.62 -4.95
N ALA A 259 -53.88 8.56 -5.66
CA ALA A 259 -52.41 8.63 -5.76
C ALA A 259 -51.75 9.67 -4.83
N VAL A 260 -52.47 10.71 -4.42
CA VAL A 260 -51.93 11.80 -3.57
C VAL A 260 -51.41 11.31 -2.19
N PRO A 261 -52.10 10.41 -1.45
CA PRO A 261 -51.59 9.93 -0.16
C PRO A 261 -50.28 9.15 -0.26
N GLN A 262 -50.01 8.52 -1.40
CA GLN A 262 -48.82 7.70 -1.62
C GLN A 262 -47.57 8.57 -1.82
N ILE A 263 -47.73 9.77 -2.40
CA ILE A 263 -46.68 10.76 -2.58
C ILE A 263 -46.28 11.38 -1.23
N ASP A 264 -47.27 11.72 -0.39
CA ASP A 264 -47.03 12.24 0.96
C ASP A 264 -46.28 11.23 1.85
N HIS A 265 -46.62 9.94 1.75
CA HIS A 265 -45.90 8.89 2.44
C HIS A 265 -44.43 8.81 2.01
N LEU A 266 -44.11 8.98 0.73
CA LEU A 266 -42.74 8.96 0.24
C LEU A 266 -41.91 10.14 0.81
N ALA A 267 -42.51 11.31 0.96
CA ALA A 267 -41.86 12.46 1.58
C ALA A 267 -41.60 12.25 3.10
N GLN A 268 -42.54 11.62 3.81
CA GLN A 268 -42.36 11.24 5.22
C GLN A 268 -41.27 10.18 5.39
N ASP A 269 -41.22 9.19 4.50
CA ASP A 269 -40.18 8.15 4.48
C ASP A 269 -38.79 8.75 4.26
N ALA A 270 -38.67 9.73 3.36
CA ALA A 270 -37.45 10.48 3.16
C ALA A 270 -36.98 11.19 4.44
N GLY A 271 -37.89 11.87 5.14
CA GLY A 271 -37.57 12.56 6.41
C GLY A 271 -37.14 11.60 7.52
N ARG A 272 -37.80 10.43 7.65
CA ARG A 272 -37.39 9.39 8.59
C ARG A 272 -36.00 8.85 8.27
N LEU A 273 -35.69 8.68 6.99
CA LEU A 273 -34.41 8.15 6.54
C LEU A 273 -33.27 9.16 6.69
N GLU A 274 -33.52 10.44 6.45
CA GLU A 274 -32.56 11.51 6.73
C GLU A 274 -32.18 11.54 8.21
N GLN A 275 -33.17 11.41 9.09
CA GLN A 275 -32.93 11.33 10.53
C GLN A 275 -32.11 10.08 10.90
N ALA A 276 -32.44 8.91 10.33
CA ALA A 276 -31.69 7.67 10.54
C ALA A 276 -30.23 7.78 10.05
N LEU A 277 -30.00 8.44 8.90
CA LEU A 277 -28.66 8.72 8.39
C LEU A 277 -27.86 9.61 9.35
N ARG A 278 -28.46 10.72 9.81
CA ARG A 278 -27.82 11.62 10.78
C ARG A 278 -27.47 10.90 12.08
N ASP A 279 -28.37 10.08 12.60
CA ASP A 279 -28.16 9.32 13.82
C ASP A 279 -27.05 8.27 13.63
N SER A 280 -26.98 7.61 12.47
CA SER A 280 -25.95 6.62 12.14
C SER A 280 -24.56 7.26 11.95
N VAL A 281 -24.47 8.39 11.26
CA VAL A 281 -23.22 9.16 11.13
C VAL A 281 -22.73 9.65 12.49
N ARG A 282 -23.63 10.13 13.35
CA ARG A 282 -23.28 10.51 14.73
C ARG A 282 -22.74 9.32 15.52
N SER A 283 -23.39 8.16 15.44
CA SER A 283 -22.92 6.92 16.07
C SER A 283 -21.50 6.54 15.60
N ALA A 284 -21.22 6.62 14.30
CA ALA A 284 -19.89 6.37 13.76
C ALA A 284 -18.85 7.37 14.32
N HIS A 285 -19.20 8.65 14.43
CA HIS A 285 -18.31 9.67 15.00
C HIS A 285 -18.05 9.43 16.50
N GLU A 286 -19.05 9.00 17.25
CA GLU A 286 -18.89 8.61 18.66
C GLU A 286 -17.99 7.38 18.81
N ALA A 287 -18.19 6.34 18.00
CA ALA A 287 -17.35 5.16 17.99
C ALA A 287 -15.89 5.49 17.66
N PHE A 288 -15.64 6.41 16.72
CA PHE A 288 -14.30 6.87 16.39
C PHE A 288 -13.61 7.54 17.58
N ARG A 289 -14.32 8.35 18.38
CA ARG A 289 -13.74 8.98 19.59
C ARG A 289 -13.22 7.95 20.60
N TYR A 290 -13.82 6.78 20.68
CA TYR A 290 -13.34 5.71 21.57
C TYR A 290 -12.08 5.00 21.04
N LEU A 291 -11.74 5.15 19.76
CA LEU A 291 -10.48 4.62 19.21
C LEU A 291 -9.25 5.39 19.68
N ASP A 292 -9.41 6.66 20.04
CA ASP A 292 -8.31 7.51 20.53
C ASP A 292 -7.91 7.23 21.98
N GLY A 293 -8.57 6.26 22.62
CA GLY A 293 -8.43 5.96 24.03
C GLY A 293 -9.24 6.95 24.90
N PRO A 294 -9.53 6.58 26.17
CA PRO A 294 -10.10 7.55 27.10
C PRO A 294 -9.12 8.72 27.25
N ALA A 295 -9.62 9.95 27.11
CA ALA A 295 -8.88 11.14 27.52
C ALA A 295 -8.39 10.90 28.95
N GLN A 296 -7.07 10.88 29.14
CA GLN A 296 -6.47 10.71 30.46
C GLN A 296 -7.01 11.83 31.35
N ALA A 297 -7.80 11.44 32.35
CA ALA A 297 -8.21 12.27 33.47
C ALA A 297 -7.26 12.03 34.65
#